data_AF-A0A058ZBN3-F1
#
_entry.id   AF-A0A058ZBN3-F1
#
_cell.length_a   1.000
_cell.length_b   1.000
_cell.length_c   1.000
_cell.angle_alpha   90.00
_cell.angle_beta   90.00
_cell.angle_gamma   90.00
#
_symmetry.space_group_name_H-M   'P 1'
#
loop_
_entity.id
_entity.type
_entity.pdbx_description
1 polymer ?
#
loop_
_entity_poly.entity_id
_entity_poly.type
_entity_poly.pdbx_seq_one_letter_code
_entity_poly.pdbx_strand_id
1 'polypeptide(L)'
;MSKDAAVSMGAALPQPKASRRKAPRTPSEVFLLVPNLIGYARVVFALAAFATPTTRPVQAVSFYVLSTMLDAFDGVAARMLGQSSRFGAALDMVTDRCTTACLLMSLGKMFPSWMLAFQCLLSLDVASHYIHMYASTLSGSQSHKDLDTNRNWFLRLYYTSRVMLFCMCFGNELFFLACFVYYYTSGFSVFGLVNFVPLVMAISFPVMAIKQVLNVIQLAGASINIAKQDILDAQSRDQ
;
A
#
# COMPACT_ATOMS: atom_id res chain seq x y z
N MET A 1 -70.13 -16.45 -8.36
CA MET A 1 -69.77 -15.36 -7.43
C MET A 1 -68.32 -15.01 -7.64
N SER A 2 -68.11 -13.92 -8.40
CA SER A 2 -66.84 -13.25 -8.62
C SER A 2 -66.24 -12.76 -7.30
N LYS A 3 -64.91 -12.80 -7.18
CA LYS A 3 -64.13 -11.88 -6.36
C LYS A 3 -62.85 -11.48 -7.10
N ASP A 4 -63.01 -10.51 -7.99
CA ASP A 4 -62.02 -9.50 -8.29
C ASP A 4 -61.67 -8.71 -7.02
N ALA A 5 -60.38 -8.47 -6.77
CA ALA A 5 -59.84 -7.27 -6.11
C ALA A 5 -58.31 -7.29 -6.17
N ALA A 6 -57.77 -6.93 -7.34
CA ALA A 6 -56.37 -6.50 -7.45
C ALA A 6 -56.25 -5.10 -6.82
N VAL A 7 -55.56 -5.01 -5.67
CA VAL A 7 -55.13 -3.73 -5.10
C VAL A 7 -53.71 -3.45 -5.59
N SER A 8 -53.64 -2.50 -6.52
CA SER A 8 -52.43 -1.83 -6.97
C SER A 8 -51.95 -0.78 -5.94
N MET A 9 -50.65 -0.47 -6.02
CA MET A 9 -49.97 0.74 -5.55
C MET A 9 -49.14 0.65 -4.26
N GLY A 10 -47.91 0.17 -4.44
CA GLY A 10 -46.74 0.69 -3.76
C GLY A 10 -45.73 1.15 -4.82
N ALA A 11 -45.90 2.36 -5.35
CA ALA A 11 -44.93 2.95 -6.27
C ALA A 11 -43.60 3.14 -5.52
N ALA A 12 -42.62 2.31 -5.84
CA ALA A 12 -41.25 2.47 -5.35
C ALA A 12 -40.76 3.86 -5.75
N LEU A 13 -40.38 4.68 -4.75
CA LEU A 13 -39.75 5.98 -4.96
C LEU A 13 -38.57 5.81 -5.93
N PRO A 14 -38.42 6.69 -6.95
CA PRO A 14 -37.28 6.62 -7.85
C PRO A 14 -36.02 6.87 -7.03
N GLN A 15 -35.17 5.85 -6.90
CA GLN A 15 -33.81 6.01 -6.40
C GLN A 15 -33.13 7.08 -7.27
N PRO A 16 -32.44 8.08 -6.67
CA PRO A 16 -31.77 9.10 -7.46
C PRO A 16 -30.81 8.41 -8.41
N LYS A 17 -31.00 8.63 -9.72
CA LYS A 17 -30.10 8.14 -10.76
C LYS A 17 -28.76 8.85 -10.56
N ALA A 18 -27.91 8.31 -9.68
CA ALA A 18 -26.50 8.63 -9.67
C ALA A 18 -26.02 8.43 -11.11
N SER A 19 -25.64 9.53 -11.78
CA SER A 19 -25.21 9.47 -13.18
C SER A 19 -24.13 8.41 -13.26
N ARG A 20 -24.41 7.28 -13.92
CA ARG A 20 -23.49 6.17 -14.06
C ARG A 20 -22.30 6.71 -14.86
N ARG A 21 -21.25 7.16 -14.17
CA ARG A 21 -20.08 7.78 -14.78
C ARG A 21 -19.53 6.78 -15.79
N LYS A 22 -19.41 7.19 -17.06
CA LYS A 22 -19.00 6.30 -18.14
C LYS A 22 -17.62 5.72 -17.80
N ALA A 23 -17.47 4.41 -17.99
CA ALA A 23 -16.18 3.75 -17.86
C ALA A 23 -15.16 4.41 -18.79
N PRO A 24 -13.87 4.51 -18.39
CA PRO A 24 -12.82 5.04 -19.25
C PRO A 24 -12.70 4.19 -20.52
N ARG A 25 -12.53 4.84 -21.67
CA ARG A 25 -12.47 4.23 -23.01
C ARG A 25 -11.08 4.35 -23.64
N THR A 26 -10.25 5.23 -23.11
CA THR A 26 -8.90 5.51 -23.59
C THR A 26 -7.89 5.43 -22.44
N PRO A 27 -6.61 5.14 -22.72
CA PRO A 27 -5.56 5.15 -21.70
C PRO A 27 -5.43 6.51 -20.96
N SER A 28 -5.62 7.62 -21.68
CA SER A 28 -5.58 8.97 -21.09
C SER A 28 -6.67 9.18 -20.04
N GLU A 29 -7.89 8.68 -20.27
CA GLU A 29 -8.96 8.72 -19.27
C GLU A 29 -8.64 7.88 -18.04
N VAL A 30 -7.88 6.78 -18.18
CA VAL A 30 -7.38 6.01 -17.03
C VAL A 30 -6.34 6.82 -16.26
N PHE A 31 -5.37 7.44 -16.93
CA PHE A 31 -4.35 8.26 -16.25
C PHE A 31 -4.93 9.46 -15.51
N LEU A 32 -6.04 10.03 -16.02
CA LEU A 32 -6.71 11.19 -15.43
C LEU A 32 -7.83 10.84 -14.44
N LEU A 33 -7.94 9.58 -14.00
CA LEU A 33 -8.86 9.22 -12.91
C LEU A 33 -8.47 9.97 -11.63
N VAL A 34 -9.47 10.41 -10.85
CA VAL A 34 -9.27 11.16 -9.60
C VAL A 34 -8.28 10.48 -8.65
N PRO A 35 -8.36 9.17 -8.36
CA PRO A 35 -7.35 8.50 -7.52
C PRO A 35 -5.93 8.58 -8.10
N ASN A 36 -5.76 8.54 -9.43
CA ASN A 36 -4.43 8.60 -10.05
C ASN A 36 -3.84 10.02 -9.98
N LEU A 37 -4.68 11.05 -10.08
CA LEU A 37 -4.25 12.43 -9.86
C LEU A 37 -3.77 12.65 -8.41
N ILE A 38 -4.46 12.04 -7.44
CA ILE A 38 -3.99 12.03 -6.04
C ILE A 38 -2.65 11.29 -5.94
N GLY A 39 -2.51 10.14 -6.61
CA GLY A 39 -1.26 9.40 -6.72
C GLY A 39 -0.10 10.25 -7.27
N TYR A 40 -0.34 11.05 -8.32
CA TYR A 40 0.69 11.97 -8.83
C TYR A 40 1.04 13.08 -7.83
N ALA A 41 0.07 13.62 -7.10
CA ALA A 41 0.33 14.58 -6.04
C ALA A 41 1.20 13.95 -4.93
N ARG A 42 0.96 12.68 -4.56
CA ARG A 42 1.83 11.93 -3.63
C ARG A 42 3.28 11.93 -4.11
N VAL A 43 3.52 11.57 -5.36
CA VAL A 43 4.87 11.56 -5.95
C VAL A 43 5.54 12.92 -5.84
N VAL A 44 4.81 14.02 -6.13
CA VAL A 44 5.35 15.38 -6.00
C VAL A 44 5.74 15.71 -4.56
N PHE A 45 4.89 15.39 -3.58
CA PHE A 45 5.20 15.60 -2.16
C PHE A 45 6.37 14.74 -1.69
N ALA A 46 6.45 13.48 -2.12
CA ALA A 46 7.57 12.60 -1.84
C ALA A 46 8.89 13.18 -2.37
N LEU A 47 8.91 13.64 -3.63
CA LEU A 47 10.10 14.28 -4.22
C LEU A 47 10.49 15.54 -3.45
N ALA A 48 9.52 16.37 -3.06
CA ALA A 48 9.76 17.55 -2.25
C ALA A 48 10.35 17.20 -0.87
N ALA A 49 9.89 16.10 -0.25
CA ALA A 49 10.43 15.63 1.03
C ALA A 49 11.92 15.26 0.94
N PHE A 50 12.32 14.58 -0.14
CA PHE A 50 13.70 14.10 -0.33
C PHE A 50 14.63 15.09 -1.03
N ALA A 51 14.14 16.22 -1.55
CA ALA A 51 14.97 17.28 -2.11
C ALA A 51 15.72 18.10 -1.05
N THR A 52 15.19 18.22 0.17
CA THR A 52 15.77 19.07 1.24
C THR A 52 16.01 18.39 2.60
N PRO A 53 16.20 17.06 2.73
CA PRO A 53 16.11 16.37 4.02
C PRO A 53 17.21 16.81 4.99
N THR A 54 18.38 17.21 4.50
CA THR A 54 19.52 17.62 5.34
C THR A 54 19.55 19.10 5.69
N THR A 55 18.87 19.96 4.91
CA THR A 55 18.90 21.42 5.10
C THR A 55 17.65 21.94 5.80
N ARG A 56 16.50 21.27 5.63
CA ARG A 56 15.21 21.67 6.22
C ARG A 56 14.41 20.44 6.69
N PRO A 57 14.80 19.79 7.81
CA PRO A 57 14.22 18.53 8.24
C PRO A 57 12.73 18.61 8.57
N VAL A 58 12.25 19.74 9.13
CA VAL A 58 10.81 19.94 9.39
C VAL A 58 10.01 19.92 8.09
N GLN A 59 10.47 20.64 7.08
CA GLN A 59 9.80 20.70 5.78
C GLN A 59 9.79 19.31 5.11
N ALA A 60 10.91 18.58 5.19
CA ALA A 60 11.00 17.23 4.68
C ALA A 60 9.99 16.29 5.35
N VAL A 61 9.91 16.31 6.68
CA VAL A 61 8.93 15.52 7.45
C VAL A 61 7.50 15.93 7.10
N SER A 62 7.19 17.22 7.00
CA SER A 62 5.85 17.69 6.63
C SER A 62 5.42 17.19 5.26
N PHE A 63 6.28 17.30 4.24
CA PHE A 63 5.96 16.78 2.91
C PHE A 63 5.88 15.25 2.88
N TYR A 64 6.72 14.57 3.64
CA TYR A 64 6.64 13.11 3.78
C TYR A 64 5.30 12.67 4.35
N VAL A 65 4.87 13.28 5.46
CA VAL A 65 3.57 13.00 6.10
C VAL A 65 2.41 13.33 5.16
N LEU A 66 2.47 14.44 4.42
CA LEU A 66 1.45 14.75 3.42
C LEU A 66 1.37 13.69 2.32
N SER A 67 2.52 13.24 1.80
CA SER A 67 2.60 12.16 0.80
C SER A 67 2.00 10.85 1.32
N THR A 68 2.32 10.46 2.56
CA THR A 68 1.80 9.21 3.15
C THR A 68 0.33 9.33 3.57
N MET A 69 -0.18 10.51 3.92
CA MET A 69 -1.61 10.67 4.17
C MET A 69 -2.46 10.57 2.89
N LEU A 70 -1.94 11.09 1.78
CA LEU A 70 -2.61 11.04 0.48
C LEU A 70 -2.78 9.61 -0.05
N ASP A 71 -1.98 8.65 0.42
CA ASP A 71 -2.15 7.20 0.19
C ASP A 71 -3.55 6.71 0.54
N ALA A 72 -3.96 6.95 1.79
CA ALA A 72 -5.28 6.55 2.25
C ALA A 72 -6.39 7.21 1.41
N PHE A 73 -6.17 8.46 0.97
CA PHE A 73 -7.16 9.22 0.22
C PHE A 73 -7.32 8.74 -1.23
N ASP A 74 -6.27 8.29 -1.92
CA ASP A 74 -6.43 7.75 -3.27
C ASP A 74 -7.25 6.45 -3.27
N GLY A 75 -7.04 5.56 -2.30
CA GLY A 75 -7.77 4.30 -2.19
C GLY A 75 -9.22 4.53 -1.78
N VAL A 76 -9.49 5.51 -0.91
CA VAL A 76 -10.85 5.94 -0.59
C VAL A 76 -11.54 6.54 -1.81
N ALA A 77 -10.89 7.45 -2.53
CA ALA A 77 -11.43 8.06 -3.75
C ALA A 77 -11.72 7.01 -4.84
N ALA A 78 -10.82 6.05 -5.07
CA ALA A 78 -10.99 4.97 -6.03
C ALA A 78 -12.27 4.16 -5.75
N ARG A 79 -12.54 3.85 -4.48
CA ARG A 79 -13.71 3.08 -4.06
C ARG A 79 -15.00 3.89 -4.12
N MET A 80 -14.99 5.11 -3.56
CA MET A 80 -16.17 5.97 -3.51
C MET A 80 -16.64 6.39 -4.91
N LEU A 81 -15.70 6.61 -5.83
CA LEU A 81 -16.00 7.05 -7.19
C LEU A 81 -16.14 5.89 -8.19
N GLY A 82 -15.91 4.64 -7.77
CA GLY A 82 -15.87 3.48 -8.67
C GLY A 82 -14.78 3.58 -9.73
N GLN A 83 -13.62 4.17 -9.38
CA GLN A 83 -12.49 4.45 -10.27
C GLN A 83 -11.25 3.60 -9.98
N SER A 84 -11.42 2.42 -9.36
CA SER A 84 -10.32 1.46 -9.18
C SER A 84 -9.79 0.99 -10.54
N SER A 85 -8.47 0.99 -10.71
CA SER A 85 -7.80 0.56 -11.95
C SER A 85 -6.50 -0.18 -11.65
N ARG A 86 -6.06 -1.06 -12.57
CA ARG A 86 -4.77 -1.77 -12.45
C ARG A 86 -3.59 -0.79 -12.46
N PHE A 87 -3.67 0.25 -13.29
CA PHE A 87 -2.66 1.31 -13.31
C PHE A 87 -2.59 2.04 -11.97
N GLY A 88 -3.73 2.43 -11.38
CA GLY A 88 -3.75 3.09 -10.08
C GLY A 88 -3.17 2.23 -8.97
N ALA A 89 -3.51 0.94 -8.93
CA ALA A 89 -2.93 0.00 -7.96
C ALA A 89 -1.42 -0.19 -8.14
N ALA A 90 -0.92 -0.18 -9.38
CA ALA A 90 0.52 -0.23 -9.65
C ALA A 90 1.22 1.08 -9.25
N LEU A 91 0.62 2.23 -9.55
CA LEU A 91 1.13 3.55 -9.19
C LEU A 91 1.25 3.70 -7.67
N ASP A 92 0.21 3.32 -6.95
CA ASP A 92 0.15 3.28 -5.49
C ASP A 92 1.32 2.46 -4.91
N MET A 93 1.42 1.19 -5.29
CA MET A 93 2.46 0.31 -4.80
C MET A 93 3.88 0.81 -5.13
N VAL A 94 4.12 1.27 -6.35
CA VAL A 94 5.46 1.79 -6.73
C VAL A 94 5.80 3.03 -5.92
N THR A 95 4.85 3.95 -5.74
CA THR A 95 5.07 5.19 -4.99
C THR A 95 5.45 4.89 -3.54
N ASP A 96 4.70 3.99 -2.89
CA ASP A 96 4.99 3.47 -1.56
C ASP A 96 6.44 2.98 -1.44
N ARG A 97 6.83 2.04 -2.32
CA ARG A 97 8.15 1.42 -2.26
C ARG A 97 9.26 2.43 -2.47
N CYS A 98 9.08 3.36 -3.42
CA CYS A 98 10.03 4.44 -3.65
C CYS A 98 10.16 5.35 -2.42
N THR A 99 9.06 5.73 -1.77
CA THR A 99 9.10 6.57 -0.57
C THR A 99 9.85 5.91 0.59
N THR A 100 9.51 4.66 0.91
CA THR A 100 10.19 3.90 1.97
C THR A 100 11.67 3.70 1.63
N ALA A 101 12.01 3.44 0.37
CA ALA A 101 13.39 3.28 -0.08
C ALA A 101 14.22 4.55 0.14
N CYS A 102 13.72 5.71 -0.28
CA CYS A 102 14.41 6.98 -0.08
C CYS A 102 14.58 7.32 1.41
N LEU A 103 13.60 6.98 2.25
CA LEU A 103 13.70 7.14 3.70
C LEU A 103 14.79 6.22 4.30
N LEU A 104 14.77 4.92 3.96
CA LEU A 104 15.77 3.95 4.42
C LEU A 104 17.19 4.29 3.95
N MET A 105 17.36 4.79 2.72
CA MET A 105 18.64 5.28 2.23
C MET A 105 19.14 6.49 3.05
N SER A 106 18.24 7.42 3.39
CA SER A 106 18.56 8.56 4.24
C SER A 106 19.00 8.10 5.63
N LEU A 107 18.28 7.14 6.22
CA LEU A 107 18.63 6.54 7.50
C LEU A 107 19.97 5.79 7.46
N GLY A 108 20.27 5.07 6.39
CA GLY A 108 21.57 4.41 6.20
C GLY A 108 22.72 5.41 6.21
N LYS A 109 22.55 6.58 5.58
CA LYS A 109 23.53 7.67 5.64
C LYS A 109 23.67 8.26 7.04
N MET A 110 22.55 8.42 7.76
CA MET A 110 22.51 9.04 9.10
C MET A 110 23.04 8.12 10.20
N PHE A 111 22.82 6.81 10.07
CA PHE A 111 23.26 5.79 11.02
C PHE A 111 24.14 4.74 10.33
N PRO A 112 25.39 5.07 9.94
CA PRO A 112 26.25 4.19 9.14
C PRO A 112 26.48 2.80 9.75
N SER A 113 26.54 2.69 11.08
CA SER A 113 26.67 1.41 11.79
C SER A 113 25.50 0.44 11.55
N TRP A 114 24.34 0.96 11.15
CA TRP A 114 23.12 0.20 10.84
C TRP A 114 22.85 0.10 9.34
N MET A 115 23.78 0.55 8.48
CA MET A 115 23.61 0.56 7.02
C MET A 115 23.19 -0.79 6.47
N LEU A 116 23.87 -1.87 6.87
CA LEU A 116 23.56 -3.22 6.41
C LEU A 116 22.13 -3.63 6.78
N ALA A 117 21.65 -3.28 7.97
CA ALA A 117 20.29 -3.57 8.40
C ALA A 117 19.27 -2.87 7.50
N PHE A 118 19.45 -1.57 7.21
CA PHE A 118 18.56 -0.84 6.31
C PHE A 118 18.59 -1.37 4.87
N GLN A 119 19.76 -1.78 4.37
CA GLN A 119 19.89 -2.42 3.05
C GLN A 119 19.13 -3.75 2.99
N CYS A 120 19.23 -4.58 4.03
CA CYS A 120 18.48 -5.84 4.12
C CYS A 120 16.96 -5.59 4.20
N LEU A 121 16.52 -4.62 5.01
CA LEU A 121 15.11 -4.25 5.13
C LEU A 121 14.55 -3.77 3.78
N LEU A 122 15.27 -2.87 3.10
CA LEU A 122 14.89 -2.39 1.78
C LEU A 122 14.81 -3.53 0.75
N SER A 123 15.83 -4.39 0.72
CA SER A 123 15.89 -5.51 -0.23
C SER A 123 14.75 -6.49 -0.03
N LEU A 124 14.46 -6.84 1.24
CA LEU A 124 13.35 -7.71 1.60
C LEU A 124 12.01 -7.10 1.18
N ASP A 125 11.82 -5.81 1.44
CA ASP A 125 10.58 -5.13 1.15
C ASP A 125 10.31 -5.06 -0.37
N VAL A 126 11.31 -4.67 -1.17
CA VAL A 126 11.20 -4.65 -2.64
C VAL A 126 10.98 -6.06 -3.20
N ALA A 127 11.79 -7.04 -2.78
CA ALA A 127 11.68 -8.41 -3.30
C ALA A 127 10.33 -9.05 -2.99
N SER A 128 9.84 -8.89 -1.74
CA SER A 128 8.57 -9.46 -1.30
C SER A 128 7.37 -8.88 -2.05
N HIS A 129 7.33 -7.57 -2.30
CA HIS A 129 6.23 -6.94 -3.05
C HIS A 129 6.34 -7.23 -4.55
N TYR A 130 7.54 -7.20 -5.12
CA TYR A 130 7.74 -7.48 -6.54
C TYR A 130 7.29 -8.90 -6.92
N ILE A 131 7.77 -9.92 -6.19
CA ILE A 131 7.39 -11.31 -6.43
C ILE A 131 5.89 -11.51 -6.16
N HIS A 132 5.33 -10.85 -5.14
CA HIS A 132 3.89 -10.93 -4.86
C HIS A 132 3.04 -10.37 -6.00
N MET A 133 3.36 -9.19 -6.51
CA MET A 133 2.65 -8.58 -7.66
C MET A 133 2.76 -9.42 -8.93
N TYR A 134 3.96 -9.94 -9.19
CA TYR A 134 4.21 -10.81 -10.33
C TYR A 134 3.34 -12.07 -10.24
N ALA A 135 3.35 -12.75 -9.08
CA ALA A 135 2.50 -13.91 -8.82
C ALA A 135 1.00 -13.60 -8.99
N SER A 136 0.52 -12.48 -8.44
CA SER A 136 -0.88 -12.06 -8.58
C SER A 136 -1.29 -11.79 -10.03
N THR A 137 -0.37 -11.28 -10.85
CA THR A 137 -0.62 -11.05 -12.28
C THR A 137 -0.70 -12.37 -13.05
N LEU A 138 0.19 -13.31 -12.76
CA LEU A 138 0.16 -14.66 -13.35
C LEU A 138 -1.10 -15.45 -12.98
N SER A 139 -1.56 -15.37 -11.73
CA SER A 139 -2.79 -16.04 -11.30
C SER A 139 -4.05 -15.44 -11.93
N GLY A 140 -4.03 -14.16 -12.32
CA GLY A 140 -5.16 -13.48 -12.97
C GLY A 140 -5.51 -13.98 -14.37
N SER A 141 -4.67 -14.83 -14.99
CA SER A 141 -4.95 -15.52 -16.26
C SER A 141 -5.66 -16.86 -16.12
N GLN A 142 -5.79 -17.41 -14.91
CA GLN A 142 -6.38 -18.73 -14.65
C GLN A 142 -7.53 -18.61 -13.64
N SER A 143 -8.67 -18.04 -14.08
CA SER A 143 -9.94 -18.19 -13.35
C SER A 143 -10.32 -19.67 -13.33
N HIS A 144 -10.47 -20.26 -12.13
CA HIS A 144 -11.06 -21.59 -11.84
C HIS A 144 -10.15 -22.81 -11.61
N LYS A 145 -8.98 -22.68 -10.98
CA LYS A 145 -8.47 -23.75 -10.10
C LYS A 145 -8.00 -23.14 -8.79
N ASP A 146 -8.77 -23.37 -7.72
CA ASP A 146 -8.47 -22.95 -6.35
C ASP A 146 -7.02 -23.32 -5.97
N LEU A 147 -6.14 -22.33 -5.97
CA LEU A 147 -4.81 -22.40 -5.38
C LEU A 147 -4.83 -22.07 -3.87
N ASP A 148 -6.00 -22.09 -3.23
CA ASP A 148 -6.25 -21.31 -2.01
C ASP A 148 -6.48 -22.11 -0.71
N THR A 149 -5.98 -23.34 -0.59
CA THR A 149 -6.22 -24.15 0.61
C THR A 149 -5.09 -24.11 1.65
N ASN A 150 -3.95 -23.46 1.39
CA ASN A 150 -2.82 -23.47 2.34
C ASN A 150 -2.10 -22.12 2.48
N ARG A 151 -2.86 -21.03 2.62
CA ARG A 151 -2.32 -19.75 3.09
C ARG A 151 -2.31 -19.75 4.61
N ASN A 152 -1.15 -19.50 5.21
CA ASN A 152 -1.01 -19.29 6.66
C ASN A 152 -2.13 -18.36 7.16
N TRP A 153 -2.86 -18.78 8.20
CA TRP A 153 -4.01 -18.04 8.74
C TRP A 153 -3.70 -16.56 9.01
N PHE A 154 -2.47 -16.28 9.45
CA PHE A 154 -2.01 -14.92 9.75
C PHE A 154 -1.87 -14.04 8.50
N LEU A 155 -1.36 -14.57 7.38
CA LEU A 155 -1.36 -13.86 6.09
C LEU A 155 -2.79 -13.56 5.65
N ARG A 156 -3.71 -14.52 5.81
CA ARG A 156 -5.11 -14.33 5.46
C ARG A 156 -5.72 -13.20 6.30
N LEU A 157 -5.48 -13.16 7.60
CA LEU A 157 -5.95 -12.07 8.46
C LEU A 157 -5.37 -10.72 8.04
N TYR A 158 -4.06 -10.66 7.76
CA TYR A 158 -3.35 -9.47 7.28
C TYR A 158 -3.97 -8.89 6.00
N TYR A 159 -4.28 -9.74 5.01
CA TYR A 159 -4.86 -9.30 3.74
C TYR A 159 -6.39 -9.15 3.76
N THR A 160 -7.09 -9.80 4.68
CA THR A 160 -8.56 -9.72 4.79
C THR A 160 -8.99 -8.46 5.53
N SER A 161 -8.23 -8.03 6.55
CA SER A 161 -8.55 -6.85 7.35
C SER A 161 -7.80 -5.61 6.83
N ARG A 162 -8.54 -4.69 6.21
CA ARG A 162 -7.99 -3.39 5.76
C ARG A 162 -7.40 -2.58 6.91
N VAL A 163 -8.00 -2.69 8.10
CA VAL A 163 -7.50 -2.02 9.31
C VAL A 163 -6.15 -2.58 9.71
N MET A 164 -5.99 -3.91 9.71
CA MET A 164 -4.71 -4.56 9.99
C MET A 164 -3.64 -4.15 8.98
N LEU A 165 -3.97 -4.17 7.68
CA LEU A 165 -3.07 -3.74 6.61
C LEU A 165 -2.59 -2.30 6.83
N PHE A 166 -3.53 -1.38 7.05
CA PHE A 166 -3.22 0.02 7.31
C PHE A 166 -2.37 0.21 8.57
N CYS A 167 -2.74 -0.42 9.69
CA CYS A 167 -1.98 -0.31 10.95
C CYS A 167 -0.54 -0.80 10.82
N MET A 168 -0.32 -1.89 10.08
CA MET A 168 1.02 -2.45 9.87
C MET A 168 1.87 -1.56 8.95
N CYS A 169 1.31 -1.06 7.85
CA CYS A 169 2.01 -0.12 6.98
C CYS A 169 2.31 1.20 7.70
N PHE A 170 1.31 1.77 8.37
CA PHE A 170 1.44 3.00 9.15
C PHE A 170 2.48 2.86 10.27
N GLY A 171 2.43 1.78 11.05
CA GLY A 171 3.39 1.55 12.14
C GLY A 171 4.82 1.35 11.65
N ASN A 172 5.00 0.65 10.52
CA ASN A 172 6.30 0.50 9.86
C ASN A 172 6.87 1.85 9.41
N GLU A 173 6.07 2.66 8.72
CA GLU A 173 6.47 3.99 8.27
C GLU A 173 6.73 4.94 9.43
N LEU A 174 5.89 4.88 10.47
CA LEU A 174 6.05 5.69 11.68
C LEU A 174 7.38 5.39 12.38
N PHE A 175 7.81 4.12 12.43
CA PHE A 175 9.09 3.76 13.02
C PHE A 175 10.27 4.39 12.28
N PHE A 176 10.32 4.25 10.95
CA PHE A 176 11.42 4.80 10.15
C PHE A 176 11.43 6.34 10.17
N LEU A 177 10.25 6.97 10.10
CA LEU A 177 10.15 8.42 10.22
C LEU A 177 10.57 8.90 11.62
N ALA A 178 10.24 8.17 12.67
CA ALA A 178 10.68 8.49 14.02
C ALA A 178 12.20 8.38 14.18
N CYS A 179 12.85 7.37 13.57
CA CYS A 179 14.31 7.28 13.50
C CYS A 179 14.93 8.50 12.79
N PHE A 180 14.31 8.97 11.71
CA PHE A 180 14.77 10.15 10.97
C PHE A 180 14.69 11.40 11.85
N VAL A 181 13.57 11.61 12.55
CA VAL A 181 13.39 12.75 13.47
C VAL A 181 14.35 12.64 14.66
N TYR A 182 14.57 11.43 15.20
CA TYR A 182 15.46 11.18 16.32
C TYR A 182 16.89 11.65 16.03
N TYR A 183 17.39 11.45 14.80
CA TYR A 183 18.71 11.92 14.38
C TYR A 183 18.90 13.44 14.58
N TYR A 184 17.85 14.24 14.40
CA TYR A 184 17.88 15.70 14.57
C TYR A 184 17.51 16.17 15.99
N THR A 185 17.03 15.26 16.85
CA THR A 185 16.49 15.58 18.18
C THR A 185 17.57 15.96 19.20
N SER A 186 18.85 15.67 18.95
CA SER A 186 19.97 16.08 19.83
C SER A 186 20.25 17.60 19.88
N GLY A 187 19.53 18.42 19.10
CA GLY A 187 19.66 19.89 19.15
C GLY A 187 18.47 20.70 18.60
N PHE A 188 17.39 20.05 18.16
CA PHE A 188 16.27 20.70 17.49
C PHE A 188 14.92 20.22 18.00
N SER A 189 14.11 21.14 18.53
CA SER A 189 12.72 20.90 18.93
C SER A 189 11.82 20.88 17.69
N VAL A 190 11.44 19.68 17.22
CA VAL A 190 10.30 19.53 16.30
C VAL A 190 9.02 19.70 17.13
N PHE A 191 8.39 20.88 17.07
CA PHE A 191 7.10 21.18 17.72
C PHE A 191 7.01 20.88 19.25
N GLY A 192 8.12 20.85 19.98
CA GLY A 192 8.13 20.50 21.42
C GLY A 192 7.90 19.00 21.73
N LEU A 193 7.82 18.15 20.70
CA LEU A 193 7.54 16.71 20.82
C LEU A 193 8.79 15.82 20.99
N VAL A 194 9.96 16.44 21.10
CA VAL A 194 11.27 15.76 21.11
C VAL A 194 11.42 14.70 22.20
N ASN A 195 10.78 14.89 23.36
CA ASN A 195 10.81 13.91 24.46
C ASN A 195 9.97 12.65 24.16
N PHE A 196 9.05 12.71 23.19
CA PHE A 196 8.17 11.59 22.84
C PHE A 196 8.72 10.73 21.70
N VAL A 197 9.72 11.20 20.94
CA VAL A 197 10.26 10.46 19.79
C VAL A 197 10.76 9.06 20.18
N PRO A 198 11.54 8.88 21.26
CA PRO A 198 11.95 7.53 21.69
C PRO A 198 10.76 6.63 22.08
N LEU A 199 9.70 7.21 22.67
CA LEU A 199 8.49 6.47 23.00
C LEU A 199 7.74 6.02 21.73
N VAL A 200 7.61 6.90 20.74
CA VAL A 200 7.02 6.57 19.43
C VAL A 200 7.81 5.46 18.75
N MET A 201 9.14 5.53 18.77
CA MET A 201 10.01 4.45 18.26
C MET A 201 9.76 3.14 19.00
N ALA A 202 9.72 3.15 20.34
CA ALA A 202 9.51 1.96 21.14
C ALA A 202 8.14 1.30 20.88
N ILE A 203 7.08 2.09 20.68
CA ILE A 203 5.72 1.60 20.41
C ILE A 203 5.61 1.07 18.97
N SER A 204 6.24 1.74 18.00
CA SER A 204 6.17 1.37 16.57
C SER A 204 7.13 0.23 16.18
N PHE A 205 8.22 0.04 16.93
CA PHE A 205 9.21 -1.01 16.65
C PHE A 205 8.63 -2.43 16.55
N PRO A 206 7.76 -2.91 17.47
CA PRO A 206 7.15 -4.23 17.35
C PRO A 206 6.34 -4.38 16.07
N VAL A 207 5.62 -3.32 15.66
CA VAL A 207 4.82 -3.32 14.43
C VAL A 207 5.71 -3.43 13.20
N MET A 208 6.80 -2.65 13.17
CA MET A 208 7.82 -2.75 12.12
C MET A 208 8.41 -4.17 12.07
N ALA A 209 8.81 -4.75 13.20
CA ALA A 209 9.38 -6.09 13.27
C ALA A 209 8.41 -7.17 12.76
N ILE A 210 7.14 -7.12 13.18
CA ILE A 210 6.08 -8.03 12.69
C ILE A 210 5.87 -7.85 11.18
N LYS A 211 5.91 -6.61 10.67
CA LYS A 211 5.79 -6.32 9.24
C LYS A 211 6.96 -6.94 8.44
N GLN A 212 8.17 -6.98 8.98
CA GLN A 212 9.29 -7.66 8.31
C GLN A 212 9.10 -9.18 8.25
N VAL A 213 8.59 -9.79 9.32
CA VAL A 213 8.23 -11.22 9.31
C VAL A 213 7.14 -11.48 8.26
N LEU A 214 6.14 -10.61 8.17
CA LEU A 214 5.10 -10.68 7.14
C LEU A 214 5.67 -10.57 5.72
N ASN A 215 6.64 -9.68 5.49
CA ASN A 215 7.32 -9.56 4.20
C ASN A 215 8.05 -10.87 3.81
N VAL A 216 8.72 -11.55 4.75
CA VAL A 216 9.35 -12.87 4.50
C VAL A 216 8.30 -13.92 4.14
N ILE A 217 7.23 -14.00 4.93
CA ILE A 217 6.17 -14.98 4.71
C ILE A 217 5.46 -14.73 3.36
N GLN A 218 5.22 -13.46 3.02
CA GLN A 218 4.65 -13.05 1.74
C GLN A 218 5.54 -13.44 0.57
N LEU A 219 6.86 -13.20 0.69
CA LEU A 219 7.84 -13.59 -0.32
C LEU A 219 7.82 -15.10 -0.55
N ALA A 220 7.92 -15.90 0.52
CA ALA A 220 7.91 -17.35 0.42
C ALA A 220 6.59 -17.88 -0.19
N GLY A 221 5.45 -17.37 0.26
CA GLY A 221 4.14 -17.75 -0.27
C GLY A 221 3.97 -17.41 -1.75
N ALA A 222 4.43 -16.23 -2.18
CA ALA A 222 4.36 -15.83 -3.58
C ALA A 222 5.29 -16.67 -4.47
N SER A 223 6.51 -16.97 -4.01
CA SER A 223 7.45 -17.85 -4.74
C SER A 223 6.88 -19.27 -4.94
N ILE A 224 6.25 -19.83 -3.91
CA ILE A 224 5.58 -21.15 -4.02
C ILE A 224 4.45 -21.10 -5.05
N ASN A 225 3.68 -20.01 -5.09
CA ASN A 225 2.59 -19.88 -6.06
C ASN A 225 3.09 -19.81 -7.50
N ILE A 226 4.20 -19.12 -7.75
CA ILE A 226 4.85 -19.09 -9.08
C ILE A 226 5.31 -20.50 -9.46
N ALA A 227 6.01 -21.20 -8.57
CA ALA A 227 6.48 -22.56 -8.84
C ALA A 227 5.33 -23.55 -9.13
N LYS A 228 4.17 -23.39 -8.47
CA LYS A 228 2.96 -24.17 -8.80
C LYS A 228 2.45 -23.86 -10.20
N GLN A 229 2.48 -22.60 -10.62
CA GLN A 229 2.10 -22.22 -11.98
C GLN A 229 3.04 -22.83 -13.02
N ASP A 230 4.36 -22.82 -12.75
CA ASP A 230 5.35 -23.44 -13.64
C ASP A 230 5.08 -24.94 -13.84
N ILE A 231 4.66 -25.66 -12.79
CA ILE A 231 4.26 -27.07 -12.88
C ILE A 231 3.02 -27.25 -13.77
N LEU A 232 2.00 -26.40 -13.60
CA LEU A 232 0.78 -26.46 -14.41
C LEU A 232 1.07 -26.17 -15.89
N ASP A 233 1.89 -25.15 -16.14
CA ASP A 233 2.30 -24.77 -17.49
C ASP A 233 3.13 -25.88 -18.15
N ALA A 234 4.01 -26.56 -17.41
CA ALA A 234 4.75 -27.71 -17.91
C ALA A 234 3.82 -28.88 -18.27
N GLN A 235 2.88 -29.24 -17.38
CA GLN A 235 1.90 -30.30 -17.64
C GLN A 235 1.01 -30.03 -18.85
N SER A 236 0.70 -28.76 -19.13
CA SER A 236 -0.09 -28.37 -20.29
C SER A 236 0.64 -28.48 -21.63
N ARG A 237 1.99 -28.48 -21.61
CA ARG A 237 2.82 -28.65 -22.83
C ARG A 237 3.03 -30.12 -23.19
N ASP A 238 2.91 -31.00 -22.21
CA ASP A 238 3.08 -32.45 -22.37
C ASP A 238 1.78 -33.15 -22.83
N GLN A 239 0.66 -32.41 -22.97
CA GLN A 239 -0.63 -32.87 -23.48
C GLN A 239 -0.86 -32.45 -24.93
#